data_AF-L2FNV9-F1
#
_entry.id   AF-L2FNV9-F1
#
_cell.length_a   1.000
_cell.length_b   1.000
_cell.length_c   1.000
_cell.angle_alpha   90.00
_cell.angle_beta   90.00
_cell.angle_gamma   90.00
#
_symmetry.space_group_name_H-M   'P 1'
#
loop_
_entity.id
_entity.type
_entity.pdbx_description
1 polymer ?
#
loop_
_entity_poly.entity_id
_entity_poly.type
_entity_poly.pdbx_seq_one_letter_code
_entity_poly.pdbx_strand_id
1 'polypeptide(L)'
;MSTTEVITTDLASLSLETYIKLAGSRHLAHTAAIHVPKPRQAPQPSNAHSREHYINDGHGKAYQDIVSSIMDILEKFSLQQHGNAHFLGRDVFSPCVNRHVVAGRRIPMVLPAFPAKSINRVDKVLGTHPDLGEELALDRLNDLCSQIQNIYAPGATVLIATDGACYNDLTGVTDDDLWEYGVALREMVASKGYRCIEFVRIMNLLGLHNDSTVTKERFISLLEPSRQELMRRYVDPDFDANLCIKTDPDYKMTFDGYAKFLKKDLAYGPIRNSAISGKKYKAKVHETAKTMIARGVAFAELIREKLPEHVRLSIHPSTGLTKISMPLIPQSDTFSMTPWHCAVAVDVEGNFRTGHLPTWRDTHELVHRNGLPYFFRERSTLYSWDAKVDFEHVYGGGIVVHNVGGAEQTKASLSVSDQKKAASLAVLQGRILFRGFV
;
A
#
# COMPACT_ATOMS: atom_id res chain seq x y z
N MET A 1 -46.25 -24.75 -6.90
CA MET A 1 -45.89 -24.58 -8.32
C MET A 1 -45.93 -23.10 -8.65
N SER A 2 -44.77 -22.46 -8.75
CA SER A 2 -44.52 -21.31 -9.63
C SER A 2 -43.02 -21.08 -9.62
N THR A 3 -42.39 -21.41 -10.74
CA THR A 3 -40.97 -21.26 -11.05
C THR A 3 -40.70 -19.82 -11.47
N THR A 4 -39.76 -19.15 -10.81
CA THR A 4 -39.22 -17.87 -11.30
C THR A 4 -37.74 -18.07 -11.59
N GLU A 5 -37.38 -17.97 -12.87
CA GLU A 5 -36.04 -18.09 -13.41
C GLU A 5 -35.11 -17.00 -12.88
N VAL A 6 -33.91 -17.40 -12.46
CA VAL A 6 -32.79 -16.51 -12.19
C VAL A 6 -31.99 -16.38 -13.48
N ILE A 7 -32.12 -15.23 -14.14
CA ILE A 7 -31.25 -14.86 -15.26
C ILE A 7 -29.89 -14.47 -14.66
N THR A 8 -28.93 -15.40 -14.72
CA THR A 8 -27.51 -15.11 -14.55
C THR A 8 -27.00 -14.50 -15.85
N THR A 9 -26.55 -13.25 -15.81
CA THR A 9 -25.81 -12.66 -16.94
C THR A 9 -24.33 -12.99 -16.75
N ASP A 10 -23.87 -13.88 -17.61
CA ASP A 10 -22.47 -14.27 -17.77
C ASP A 10 -21.65 -13.05 -18.23
N LEU A 11 -20.67 -12.64 -17.42
CA LEU A 11 -19.75 -11.53 -17.72
C LEU A 11 -18.43 -12.04 -18.32
N ALA A 12 -18.45 -13.21 -18.97
CA ALA A 12 -17.34 -13.67 -19.77
C ALA A 12 -17.31 -12.96 -21.14
N SER A 13 -16.13 -12.43 -21.49
CA SER A 13 -15.72 -11.89 -22.80
C SER A 13 -16.08 -10.42 -23.12
N LEU A 14 -15.37 -9.49 -22.47
CA LEU A 14 -15.05 -8.23 -23.12
C LEU A 14 -13.66 -8.36 -23.75
N SER A 15 -13.61 -8.39 -25.09
CA SER A 15 -12.36 -8.35 -25.84
C SER A 15 -11.64 -7.01 -25.63
N LEU A 16 -10.30 -7.02 -25.67
CA LEU A 16 -9.43 -5.85 -25.53
C LEU A 16 -9.83 -4.71 -26.50
N GLU A 17 -10.35 -5.04 -27.68
CA GLU A 17 -10.83 -4.08 -28.68
C GLU A 17 -12.11 -3.34 -28.25
N THR A 18 -13.00 -3.97 -27.50
CA THR A 18 -14.24 -3.35 -27.01
C THR A 18 -13.95 -2.27 -25.96
N TYR A 19 -12.91 -2.49 -25.14
CA TYR A 19 -12.49 -1.50 -24.13
C TYR A 19 -11.74 -0.32 -24.76
N ILE A 20 -10.88 -0.57 -25.76
CA ILE A 20 -10.19 0.50 -26.52
C ILE A 20 -11.20 1.40 -27.26
N LYS A 21 -12.30 0.84 -27.79
CA LYS A 21 -13.39 1.64 -28.39
C LYS A 21 -14.14 2.51 -27.38
N LEU A 22 -14.30 2.07 -26.13
CA LEU A 22 -14.94 2.86 -25.07
C LEU A 22 -14.04 4.01 -24.58
N ALA A 23 -12.72 3.79 -24.54
CA ALA A 23 -11.75 4.84 -24.22
C ALA A 23 -11.63 5.90 -25.34
N GLY A 24 -11.83 5.50 -26.61
CA GLY A 24 -11.76 6.40 -27.78
C GLY A 24 -13.05 7.17 -28.10
N SER A 25 -14.20 6.81 -27.52
CA SER A 25 -15.51 7.39 -27.87
C SER A 25 -15.98 8.48 -26.89
N ARG A 26 -15.07 9.39 -26.51
CA ARG A 26 -15.46 10.68 -25.91
C ARG A 26 -15.41 11.79 -26.97
N HIS A 27 -16.35 11.79 -27.90
CA HIS A 27 -16.87 13.00 -28.57
C HIS A 27 -17.98 12.59 -29.57
N LEU A 28 -18.98 13.49 -29.73
CA LEU A 28 -20.25 13.39 -30.49
C LEU A 28 -21.42 12.89 -29.61
N ALA A 29 -22.54 13.60 -29.36
CA ALA A 29 -23.19 14.79 -29.93
C ALA A 29 -24.05 15.47 -28.81
N HIS A 30 -24.58 16.71 -28.81
CA HIS A 30 -25.20 17.56 -29.83
C HIS A 30 -25.23 19.06 -29.40
N THR A 31 -24.77 19.94 -30.31
CA THR A 31 -25.25 21.30 -30.72
C THR A 31 -25.73 22.39 -29.72
N ALA A 32 -24.93 23.46 -29.59
CA ALA A 32 -25.34 24.86 -29.81
C ALA A 32 -24.10 25.70 -30.20
N ALA A 33 -24.22 26.53 -31.23
CA ALA A 33 -23.11 27.19 -31.91
C ALA A 33 -22.51 28.37 -31.14
N ILE A 34 -21.20 28.32 -30.84
CA ILE A 34 -20.37 29.47 -30.46
C ILE A 34 -19.03 29.37 -31.21
N HIS A 35 -18.64 30.46 -31.87
CA HIS A 35 -17.44 30.57 -32.70
C HIS A 35 -16.17 30.52 -31.83
N VAL A 36 -15.32 29.50 -32.04
CA VAL A 36 -14.02 29.34 -31.36
C VAL A 36 -12.88 29.43 -32.41
N PRO A 37 -11.78 30.15 -32.14
CA PRO A 37 -10.68 30.31 -33.10
C PRO A 37 -9.94 28.99 -33.34
N LYS A 38 -9.50 28.74 -34.59
CA LYS A 38 -8.76 27.55 -34.99
C LYS A 38 -7.48 27.34 -34.14
N PRO A 39 -7.20 26.13 -33.64
CA PRO A 39 -5.91 25.81 -33.04
C PRO A 39 -4.81 25.75 -34.11
N ARG A 40 -3.61 26.25 -33.76
CA ARG A 40 -2.40 26.15 -34.58
C ARG A 40 -2.09 24.67 -34.86
N GLN A 41 -1.84 24.35 -36.13
CA GLN A 41 -1.43 23.02 -36.58
C GLN A 41 -0.13 22.60 -35.90
N ALA A 42 -0.14 21.43 -35.26
CA ALA A 42 1.08 20.72 -34.91
C ALA A 42 1.78 20.26 -36.21
N PRO A 43 3.13 20.28 -36.27
CA PRO A 43 3.85 19.83 -37.47
C PRO A 43 3.59 18.34 -37.71
N GLN A 44 3.25 18.00 -38.96
CA GLN A 44 3.08 16.60 -39.38
C GLN A 44 4.41 15.83 -39.28
N PRO A 45 4.39 14.55 -38.86
CA PRO A 45 5.58 13.72 -38.93
C PRO A 45 5.90 13.40 -40.40
N SER A 46 7.12 13.71 -40.82
CA SER A 46 7.66 13.31 -42.11
C SER A 46 7.72 11.79 -42.21
N ASN A 47 7.09 11.22 -43.24
CA ASN A 47 7.29 9.84 -43.67
C ASN A 47 8.76 9.61 -44.03
N ALA A 48 9.56 9.15 -43.08
CA ALA A 48 10.81 8.47 -43.33
C ALA A 48 10.63 7.03 -42.83
N HIS A 49 10.44 6.10 -43.76
CA HIS A 49 10.61 4.68 -43.50
C HIS A 49 12.08 4.41 -43.16
N SER A 50 12.49 4.64 -41.92
CA SER A 50 13.64 3.96 -41.34
C SER A 50 13.17 2.57 -40.94
N ARG A 51 13.48 1.59 -41.80
CA ARG A 51 13.53 0.18 -41.39
C ARG A 51 14.45 0.10 -40.17
N GLU A 52 13.87 0.00 -38.98
CA GLU A 52 14.62 -0.48 -37.82
C GLU A 52 15.04 -1.91 -38.14
N HIS A 53 16.33 -2.05 -38.46
CA HIS A 53 16.98 -3.34 -38.42
C HIS A 53 16.77 -3.87 -37.00
N TYR A 54 15.92 -4.89 -36.86
CA TYR A 54 15.94 -5.78 -35.71
C TYR A 54 17.31 -6.45 -35.71
N ILE A 55 18.23 -5.80 -35.01
CA ILE A 55 19.47 -6.39 -34.57
C ILE A 55 19.06 -7.53 -33.62
N ASN A 56 19.07 -8.75 -34.16
CA ASN A 56 18.87 -9.98 -33.42
C ASN A 56 20.16 -10.31 -32.65
N ASP A 57 20.57 -9.40 -31.78
CA ASP A 57 21.71 -9.59 -30.89
C ASP A 57 21.21 -10.21 -29.60
N GLY A 58 21.89 -11.24 -29.09
CA GLY A 58 21.48 -12.00 -27.89
C GLY A 58 21.17 -11.15 -26.64
N HIS A 59 21.58 -9.88 -26.63
CA HIS A 59 21.18 -8.87 -25.64
C HIS A 59 19.67 -8.60 -25.61
N GLY A 60 19.00 -8.52 -26.76
CA GLY A 60 17.56 -8.27 -26.82
C GLY A 60 16.73 -9.36 -26.14
N LYS A 61 17.09 -10.63 -26.36
CA LYS A 61 16.46 -11.77 -25.70
C LYS A 61 16.74 -11.77 -24.19
N ALA A 62 17.98 -11.51 -23.78
CA ALA A 62 18.35 -11.43 -22.37
C ALA A 62 17.59 -10.33 -21.61
N TYR A 63 17.36 -9.17 -22.23
CA TYR A 63 16.55 -8.11 -21.62
C TYR A 63 15.09 -8.51 -21.46
N GLN A 64 14.50 -9.17 -22.45
CA GLN A 64 13.12 -9.65 -22.36
C GLN A 64 12.96 -10.70 -21.24
N ASP A 65 13.92 -11.61 -21.09
CA ASP A 65 13.90 -12.62 -20.04
C ASP A 65 13.97 -11.98 -18.63
N ILE A 66 14.83 -10.95 -18.47
CA ILE A 66 14.93 -10.15 -17.23
C ILE A 66 13.61 -9.41 -16.94
N VAL A 67 13.04 -8.72 -17.94
CA VAL A 67 11.76 -8.00 -17.79
C VAL A 67 10.66 -8.97 -17.39
N SER A 68 10.57 -10.13 -18.04
CA SER A 68 9.58 -11.16 -17.68
C SER A 68 9.74 -11.61 -16.24
N SER A 69 10.97 -11.89 -15.81
CA SER A 69 11.25 -12.34 -14.43
C SER A 69 10.94 -11.26 -13.38
N ILE A 70 11.18 -9.98 -13.69
CA ILE A 70 10.78 -8.87 -12.82
C ILE A 70 9.25 -8.81 -12.68
N MET A 71 8.54 -8.96 -13.81
CA MET A 71 7.07 -8.95 -13.80
C MET A 71 6.51 -10.16 -13.04
N ASP A 72 7.16 -11.33 -13.08
CA ASP A 72 6.80 -12.51 -12.28
C ASP A 72 6.90 -12.20 -10.78
N ILE A 73 7.95 -11.48 -10.36
CA ILE A 73 8.11 -11.04 -8.97
C ILE A 73 6.97 -10.06 -8.59
N LEU A 74 6.72 -9.04 -9.42
CA LEU A 74 5.63 -8.07 -9.15
C LEU A 74 4.26 -8.75 -9.03
N GLU A 75 3.99 -9.71 -9.91
CA GLU A 75 2.77 -10.53 -9.91
C GLU A 75 2.62 -11.32 -8.61
N LYS A 76 3.69 -12.02 -8.18
CA LYS A 76 3.72 -12.77 -6.91
C LYS A 76 3.42 -11.86 -5.71
N PHE A 77 3.98 -10.66 -5.70
CA PHE A 77 3.75 -9.71 -4.60
C PHE A 77 2.36 -9.07 -4.64
N SER A 78 1.73 -9.01 -5.82
CA SER A 78 0.40 -8.45 -5.99
C SER A 78 -0.70 -9.27 -5.33
N LEU A 79 -0.43 -10.56 -5.06
CA LEU A 79 -1.41 -11.56 -4.62
C LEU A 79 -2.69 -11.41 -5.44
N GLN A 80 -2.60 -11.69 -6.75
CA GLN A 80 -3.75 -11.64 -7.66
C GLN A 80 -5.00 -12.15 -6.94
N GLN A 81 -6.09 -11.38 -7.04
CA GLN A 81 -7.37 -11.89 -6.58
C GLN A 81 -7.61 -13.23 -7.29
N HIS A 82 -7.87 -14.27 -6.50
CA HIS A 82 -8.39 -15.53 -7.02
C HIS A 82 -9.53 -15.21 -7.98
N GLY A 83 -9.36 -15.52 -9.28
CA GLY A 83 -10.39 -15.29 -10.30
C GLY A 83 -9.93 -14.57 -11.57
N ASN A 84 -8.78 -13.89 -11.58
CA ASN A 84 -8.18 -13.42 -12.84
C ASN A 84 -7.31 -14.54 -13.45
N ALA A 85 -7.62 -14.95 -14.67
CA ALA A 85 -6.79 -15.93 -15.40
C ALA A 85 -5.43 -15.34 -15.84
N HIS A 86 -5.29 -14.01 -15.85
CA HIS A 86 -4.14 -13.29 -16.40
C HIS A 86 -3.78 -12.03 -15.60
N PHE A 87 -2.48 -11.75 -15.46
CA PHE A 87 -1.96 -10.52 -14.87
C PHE A 87 -1.98 -9.36 -15.88
N LEU A 88 -3.10 -8.63 -15.97
CA LEU A 88 -3.21 -7.50 -16.91
C LEU A 88 -2.15 -6.40 -16.67
N GLY A 89 -1.64 -6.28 -15.44
CA GLY A 89 -0.53 -5.37 -15.12
C GLY A 89 0.75 -5.68 -15.90
N ARG A 90 0.94 -6.92 -16.37
CA ARG A 90 2.10 -7.29 -17.19
C ARG A 90 2.16 -6.44 -18.46
N ASP A 91 1.08 -6.38 -19.21
CA ASP A 91 1.04 -5.68 -20.49
C ASP A 91 1.23 -4.17 -20.33
N VAL A 92 0.68 -3.61 -19.24
CA VAL A 92 0.75 -2.18 -18.94
C VAL A 92 2.15 -1.75 -18.48
N PHE A 93 2.78 -2.53 -17.59
CA PHE A 93 4.00 -2.11 -16.91
C PHE A 93 5.29 -2.68 -17.51
N SER A 94 5.24 -3.75 -18.31
CA SER A 94 6.43 -4.29 -19.00
C SER A 94 7.15 -3.25 -19.87
N PRO A 95 6.48 -2.38 -20.64
CA PRO A 95 7.17 -1.34 -21.41
C PRO A 95 7.97 -0.37 -20.53
N CYS A 96 7.44 0.00 -19.37
CA CYS A 96 8.13 0.86 -18.40
C CYS A 96 9.35 0.15 -17.80
N VAL A 97 9.17 -1.09 -17.35
CA VAL A 97 10.27 -1.92 -16.81
C VAL A 97 11.38 -2.11 -17.86
N ASN A 98 11.00 -2.44 -19.11
CA ASN A 98 11.94 -2.63 -20.22
C ASN A 98 12.80 -1.39 -20.47
N ARG A 99 12.23 -0.17 -20.44
CA ARG A 99 13.01 1.06 -20.61
C ARG A 99 14.11 1.21 -19.56
N HIS A 100 13.84 0.85 -18.30
CA HIS A 100 14.84 0.91 -17.24
C HIS A 100 15.87 -0.21 -17.31
N VAL A 101 15.45 -1.43 -17.68
CA VAL A 101 16.32 -2.59 -17.88
C VAL A 101 17.32 -2.33 -19.01
N VAL A 102 16.86 -1.87 -20.17
CA VAL A 102 17.73 -1.52 -21.31
C VAL A 102 18.69 -0.39 -20.95
N ALA A 103 18.25 0.57 -20.13
CA ALA A 103 19.09 1.67 -19.65
C ALA A 103 20.05 1.27 -18.50
N GLY A 104 19.98 0.04 -17.98
CA GLY A 104 20.80 -0.41 -16.85
C GLY A 104 20.55 0.38 -15.54
N ARG A 105 19.35 0.94 -15.37
CA ARG A 105 18.98 1.75 -14.20
C ARG A 105 18.08 0.99 -13.24
N ARG A 106 18.02 1.45 -11.99
CA ARG A 106 17.01 0.98 -11.03
C ARG A 106 15.61 1.14 -11.59
N ILE A 107 14.75 0.18 -11.29
CA ILE A 107 13.33 0.22 -11.64
C ILE A 107 12.61 1.05 -10.57
N PRO A 108 12.12 2.25 -10.89
CA PRO A 108 11.44 3.06 -9.91
C PRO A 108 9.98 2.63 -9.82
N MET A 109 9.50 2.50 -8.58
CA MET A 109 8.10 2.19 -8.26
C MET A 109 7.55 3.30 -7.38
N VAL A 110 6.26 3.60 -7.50
CA VAL A 110 5.59 4.59 -6.63
C VAL A 110 4.40 3.95 -5.93
N LEU A 111 4.31 4.15 -4.62
CA LEU A 111 3.25 3.62 -3.78
C LEU A 111 2.61 4.75 -2.95
N PRO A 112 1.38 5.18 -3.27
CA PRO A 112 0.55 5.95 -2.34
C PRO A 112 0.13 5.07 -1.18
N ALA A 113 0.60 5.39 0.02
CA ALA A 113 0.38 4.60 1.22
C ALA A 113 0.86 5.35 2.48
N PHE A 114 0.62 4.73 3.63
CA PHE A 114 1.09 5.17 4.95
C PHE A 114 0.61 6.59 5.30
N PRO A 115 -0.72 6.84 5.33
CA PRO A 115 -1.27 8.14 5.65
C PRO A 115 -1.02 8.54 7.11
N ALA A 116 -1.52 7.72 8.04
CA ALA A 116 -1.44 7.81 9.50
C ALA A 116 -2.25 6.66 10.10
N LYS A 117 -2.02 6.26 11.36
CA LYS A 117 -2.92 5.33 12.07
C LYS A 117 -4.34 5.91 12.17
N SER A 118 -5.33 5.03 12.13
CA SER A 118 -6.73 5.36 12.41
C SER A 118 -6.90 6.14 13.72
N ILE A 119 -7.87 7.08 13.74
CA ILE A 119 -8.29 7.75 14.98
C ILE A 119 -9.05 6.82 15.94
N ASN A 120 -9.51 5.65 15.49
CA ASN A 120 -10.20 4.69 16.33
C ASN A 120 -9.19 3.81 17.10
N ARG A 121 -8.76 4.32 18.25
CA ARG A 121 -7.87 3.64 19.21
C ARG A 121 -8.63 2.78 20.23
N VAL A 122 -9.96 2.74 20.14
CA VAL A 122 -10.81 2.00 21.09
C VAL A 122 -10.92 0.55 20.67
N ASP A 123 -11.13 0.30 19.38
CA ASP A 123 -11.39 -1.06 18.88
C ASP A 123 -10.81 -1.36 17.50
N LYS A 124 -9.97 -0.47 16.92
CA LYS A 124 -9.40 -0.66 15.57
C LYS A 124 -7.89 -0.82 15.56
N VAL A 125 -7.14 0.15 16.09
CA VAL A 125 -5.66 0.19 16.10
C VAL A 125 -5.09 0.33 17.51
N LEU A 126 -3.82 -0.02 17.69
CA LEU A 126 -3.14 0.00 19.00
C LEU A 126 -2.84 1.41 19.53
N GLY A 127 -2.69 2.39 18.65
CA GLY A 127 -2.31 3.75 19.00
C GLY A 127 -2.09 4.62 17.76
N THR A 128 -1.36 5.72 17.93
CA THR A 128 -0.97 6.66 16.86
C THR A 128 0.31 6.27 16.14
N HIS A 129 1.19 5.55 16.83
CA HIS A 129 2.50 5.18 16.31
C HIS A 129 2.41 3.99 15.35
N PRO A 130 3.31 3.92 14.36
CA PRO A 130 3.58 2.69 13.62
C PRO A 130 3.84 1.52 14.57
N ASP A 131 3.26 0.36 14.24
CA ASP A 131 3.39 -0.86 15.02
C ASP A 131 3.93 -2.01 14.13
N LEU A 132 3.78 -3.27 14.54
CA LEU A 132 4.28 -4.41 13.75
C LEU A 132 3.70 -4.43 12.33
N GLY A 133 2.48 -3.92 12.12
CA GLY A 133 1.89 -3.86 10.78
C GLY A 133 2.72 -3.01 9.82
N GLU A 134 3.17 -1.84 10.27
CA GLU A 134 4.02 -0.96 9.48
C GLU A 134 5.42 -1.56 9.27
N GLU A 135 5.98 -2.27 10.25
CA GLU A 135 7.26 -2.97 10.11
C GLU A 135 7.19 -4.05 9.02
N LEU A 136 6.19 -4.93 9.08
CA LEU A 136 6.00 -5.99 8.08
C LEU A 136 5.77 -5.43 6.68
N ALA A 137 5.08 -4.30 6.58
CA ALA A 137 4.85 -3.62 5.32
C ALA A 137 6.16 -3.12 4.70
N LEU A 138 7.03 -2.49 5.49
CA LEU A 138 8.34 -2.03 5.04
C LEU A 138 9.27 -3.19 4.71
N ASP A 139 9.28 -4.24 5.54
CA ASP A 139 10.03 -5.48 5.30
C ASP A 139 9.63 -6.10 3.96
N ARG A 140 8.32 -6.17 3.67
CA ARG A 140 7.79 -6.68 2.39
C ARG A 140 8.21 -5.83 1.19
N LEU A 141 8.19 -4.50 1.30
CA LEU A 141 8.63 -3.63 0.21
C LEU A 141 10.14 -3.76 -0.03
N ASN A 142 10.94 -3.92 1.02
CA ASN A 142 12.36 -4.17 0.89
C ASN A 142 12.65 -5.57 0.28
N ASP A 143 11.88 -6.59 0.65
CA ASP A 143 11.96 -7.93 0.06
C ASP A 143 11.64 -7.91 -1.44
N LEU A 144 10.60 -7.17 -1.86
CA LEU A 144 10.31 -6.95 -3.28
C LEU A 144 11.53 -6.40 -4.05
N CYS A 145 12.12 -5.32 -3.54
CA CYS A 145 13.31 -4.73 -4.15
C CYS A 145 14.51 -5.68 -4.15
N SER A 146 14.68 -6.46 -3.07
CA SER A 146 15.77 -7.42 -2.93
C SER A 146 15.63 -8.59 -3.91
N GLN A 147 14.43 -9.14 -4.10
CA GLN A 147 14.16 -10.19 -5.07
C GLN A 147 14.43 -9.72 -6.50
N ILE A 148 14.04 -8.47 -6.84
CA ILE A 148 14.40 -7.87 -8.12
C ILE A 148 15.92 -7.71 -8.25
N GLN A 149 16.60 -7.22 -7.22
CA GLN A 149 18.05 -7.01 -7.25
C GLN A 149 18.83 -8.31 -7.47
N ASN A 150 18.34 -9.43 -6.93
CA ASN A 150 18.96 -10.75 -7.09
C ASN A 150 19.00 -11.23 -8.55
N ILE A 151 18.05 -10.80 -9.38
CA ILE A 151 17.99 -11.16 -10.81
C ILE A 151 18.42 -10.03 -11.75
N TYR A 152 18.45 -8.80 -11.24
CA TYR A 152 18.79 -7.59 -11.99
C TYR A 152 19.63 -6.67 -11.11
N ALA A 153 20.94 -6.67 -11.32
CA ALA A 153 21.92 -6.06 -10.41
C ALA A 153 21.64 -4.60 -9.99
N PRO A 154 21.14 -3.69 -10.86
CA PRO A 154 20.75 -2.35 -10.43
C PRO A 154 19.65 -2.35 -9.36
N GLY A 155 18.73 -3.32 -9.41
CA GLY A 155 17.61 -3.49 -8.49
C GLY A 155 16.44 -2.55 -8.77
N ALA A 156 15.67 -2.26 -7.72
CA ALA A 156 14.51 -1.38 -7.77
C ALA A 156 14.48 -0.41 -6.58
N THR A 157 13.66 0.63 -6.70
CA THR A 157 13.31 1.53 -5.59
C THR A 157 11.79 1.65 -5.44
N VAL A 158 11.32 1.83 -4.21
CA VAL A 158 9.94 2.18 -3.91
C VAL A 158 9.91 3.57 -3.32
N LEU A 159 9.31 4.50 -4.05
CA LEU A 159 8.97 5.84 -3.59
C LEU A 159 7.59 5.81 -2.91
N ILE A 160 7.56 5.88 -1.59
CA ILE A 160 6.33 6.00 -0.81
C ILE A 160 5.83 7.45 -0.92
N ALA A 161 4.75 7.64 -1.66
CA ALA A 161 4.04 8.91 -1.76
C ALA A 161 3.05 9.00 -0.60
N THR A 162 3.48 9.52 0.55
CA THR A 162 2.65 9.57 1.75
C THR A 162 1.40 10.41 1.52
N ASP A 163 0.23 9.80 1.65
CA ASP A 163 -1.05 10.37 1.24
C ASP A 163 -1.88 10.94 2.40
N GLY A 164 -1.35 10.91 3.64
CA GLY A 164 -2.06 11.42 4.82
C GLY A 164 -2.44 12.89 4.72
N ALA A 165 -1.54 13.74 4.18
CA ALA A 165 -1.82 15.16 3.94
C ALA A 165 -2.97 15.41 2.94
N CYS A 166 -3.30 14.41 2.11
CA CYS A 166 -4.45 14.48 1.22
C CYS A 166 -5.78 14.28 1.97
N TYR A 167 -5.79 13.65 3.15
CA TYR A 167 -7.03 13.14 3.76
C TYR A 167 -7.19 13.40 5.27
N ASN A 168 -6.19 13.93 5.97
CA ASN A 168 -6.21 13.99 7.43
C ASN A 168 -7.40 14.81 7.99
N ASP A 169 -7.75 15.92 7.34
CA ASP A 169 -8.92 16.75 7.64
C ASP A 169 -10.26 16.00 7.43
N LEU A 170 -10.32 15.07 6.48
CA LEU A 170 -11.51 14.25 6.22
C LEU A 170 -11.67 13.08 7.20
N THR A 171 -10.54 12.59 7.71
CA THR A 171 -10.47 11.39 8.56
C THR A 171 -10.38 11.72 10.05
N GLY A 172 -10.19 13.00 10.40
CA GLY A 172 -10.07 13.49 11.76
C GLY A 172 -8.70 13.24 12.41
N VAL A 173 -7.71 12.80 11.62
CA VAL A 173 -6.32 12.68 12.07
C VAL A 173 -5.76 14.09 12.29
N THR A 174 -5.22 14.34 13.47
CA THR A 174 -4.63 15.63 13.81
C THR A 174 -3.36 15.87 13.01
N ASP A 175 -3.01 17.14 12.80
CA ASP A 175 -1.78 17.52 12.10
C ASP A 175 -0.53 17.01 12.85
N ASP A 176 -0.58 16.97 14.19
CA ASP A 176 0.45 16.38 15.04
C ASP A 176 0.58 14.87 14.83
N ASP A 177 -0.52 14.12 14.92
CA ASP A 177 -0.48 12.65 14.73
C ASP A 177 0.01 12.29 13.31
N LEU A 178 -0.39 13.06 12.30
CA LEU A 178 0.08 12.91 10.93
C LEU A 178 1.60 13.13 10.83
N TRP A 179 2.12 14.17 11.48
CA TRP A 179 3.55 14.47 11.50
C TRP A 179 4.34 13.38 12.21
N GLU A 180 3.97 13.04 13.45
CA GLU A 180 4.70 12.07 14.28
C GLU A 180 4.71 10.67 13.64
N TYR A 181 3.59 10.24 13.05
CA TYR A 181 3.55 8.99 12.28
C TYR A 181 4.55 9.00 11.11
N GLY A 182 4.59 10.10 10.36
CA GLY A 182 5.50 10.25 9.24
C GLY A 182 6.98 10.35 9.64
N VAL A 183 7.30 10.83 10.84
CA VAL A 183 8.67 10.82 11.40
C VAL A 183 9.04 9.40 11.80
N ALA A 184 8.22 8.74 12.62
CA ALA A 184 8.47 7.39 13.11
C ALA A 184 8.64 6.37 11.95
N LEU A 185 7.85 6.48 10.89
CA LEU A 185 7.96 5.59 9.73
C LEU A 185 9.31 5.74 9.01
N ARG A 186 9.85 6.96 8.89
CA ARG A 186 11.17 7.22 8.31
C ARG A 186 12.28 6.68 9.21
N GLU A 187 12.14 6.80 10.53
CA GLU A 187 13.06 6.21 11.50
C GLU A 187 13.07 4.68 11.45
N MET A 188 11.92 4.04 11.22
CA MET A 188 11.86 2.59 11.00
C MET A 188 12.66 2.16 9.77
N VAL A 189 12.48 2.86 8.63
CA VAL A 189 13.25 2.58 7.41
C VAL A 189 14.76 2.77 7.65
N ALA A 190 15.15 3.85 8.33
CA ALA A 190 16.55 4.14 8.62
C ALA A 190 17.18 3.11 9.58
N SER A 191 16.48 2.75 10.66
CA SER A 191 16.96 1.78 11.65
C SER A 191 17.09 0.36 11.10
N LYS A 192 16.21 -0.03 10.17
CA LYS A 192 16.32 -1.30 9.42
C LYS A 192 17.38 -1.25 8.31
N GLY A 193 17.92 -0.08 7.97
CA GLY A 193 18.93 0.09 6.94
C GLY A 193 18.40 -0.10 5.51
N TYR A 194 17.10 0.10 5.28
CA TYR A 194 16.48 -0.08 3.98
C TYR A 194 16.85 1.06 3.02
N ARG A 195 17.66 0.73 2.00
CA ARG A 195 18.21 1.69 1.02
C ARG A 195 17.38 1.82 -0.25
N CYS A 196 16.38 0.97 -0.43
CA CYS A 196 15.52 0.94 -1.61
C CYS A 196 14.19 1.69 -1.40
N ILE A 197 13.91 2.17 -0.18
CA ILE A 197 12.66 2.84 0.18
C ILE A 197 12.94 4.34 0.34
N GLU A 198 12.20 5.14 -0.41
CA GLU A 198 12.26 6.60 -0.39
C GLU A 198 10.88 7.17 -0.06
N PHE A 199 10.81 8.45 0.30
CA PHE A 199 9.56 9.11 0.63
C PHE A 199 9.40 10.41 -0.13
N VAL A 200 8.18 10.68 -0.60
CA VAL A 200 7.78 11.97 -1.15
C VAL A 200 6.45 12.41 -0.54
N ARG A 201 6.33 13.71 -0.26
CA ARG A 201 5.08 14.29 0.23
C ARG A 201 4.35 14.99 -0.90
N ILE A 202 3.03 15.16 -0.77
CA ILE A 202 2.22 15.89 -1.75
C ILE A 202 2.74 17.31 -2.02
N MET A 203 3.17 18.05 -1.00
CA MET A 203 3.74 19.40 -1.15
C MET A 203 5.01 19.41 -2.02
N ASN A 204 5.80 18.34 -1.99
CA ASN A 204 6.98 18.20 -2.84
C ASN A 204 6.58 17.93 -4.29
N LEU A 205 5.63 17.02 -4.52
CA LEU A 205 5.12 16.73 -5.86
C LEU A 205 4.46 17.94 -6.52
N LEU A 206 3.79 18.78 -5.72
CA LEU A 206 3.16 20.02 -6.20
C LEU A 206 4.15 21.16 -6.47
N GLY A 207 5.40 21.05 -5.99
CA GLY A 207 6.42 22.11 -6.05
C GLY A 207 6.21 23.23 -5.03
N LEU A 208 5.44 22.99 -3.96
CA LEU A 208 5.22 23.95 -2.86
C LEU A 208 6.35 23.92 -1.82
N HIS A 209 7.16 22.85 -1.84
CA HIS A 209 8.35 22.68 -1.03
C HIS A 209 9.38 21.82 -1.80
N ASN A 210 10.60 22.31 -1.96
CA ASN A 210 11.59 21.65 -2.82
C ASN A 210 12.58 20.77 -2.04
N ASP A 211 12.80 21.04 -0.76
CA ASP A 211 13.75 20.27 0.04
C ASP A 211 13.18 18.91 0.44
N SER A 212 14.07 17.93 0.59
CA SER A 212 13.73 16.60 1.08
C SER A 212 13.35 16.62 2.57
N THR A 213 13.91 17.54 3.33
CA THR A 213 13.61 17.80 4.74
C THR A 213 12.62 18.96 4.87
N VAL A 214 11.82 18.93 5.94
CA VAL A 214 10.85 19.98 6.25
C VAL A 214 10.70 20.04 7.77
N THR A 215 10.47 21.22 8.36
CA THR A 215 10.15 21.32 9.79
C THR A 215 8.68 20.97 10.02
N LYS A 216 8.31 20.66 11.26
CA LYS A 216 6.91 20.38 11.63
C LYS A 216 6.00 21.55 11.29
N GLU A 217 6.41 22.77 11.63
CA GLU A 217 5.65 24.00 11.40
C GLU A 217 5.45 24.24 9.91
N ARG A 218 6.52 24.05 9.12
CA ARG A 218 6.43 24.21 7.66
C ARG A 218 5.54 23.14 7.04
N PHE A 219 5.65 21.89 7.48
CA PHE A 219 4.79 20.80 7.02
C PHE A 219 3.31 21.13 7.28
N ILE A 220 2.95 21.49 8.53
CA ILE A 220 1.58 21.80 8.93
C ILE A 220 1.04 23.00 8.13
N SER A 221 1.81 24.08 8.00
CA SER A 221 1.40 25.26 7.23
C SER A 221 1.16 24.98 5.73
N LEU A 222 1.71 23.89 5.19
CA LEU A 222 1.55 23.48 3.79
C LEU A 222 0.41 22.50 3.55
N LEU A 223 -0.23 21.95 4.59
CA LEU A 223 -1.29 20.94 4.42
C LEU A 223 -2.48 21.47 3.62
N GLU A 224 -3.08 22.58 4.06
CA GLU A 224 -4.23 23.16 3.37
C GLU A 224 -3.87 23.72 1.98
N PRO A 225 -2.79 24.52 1.80
CA PRO A 225 -2.36 24.93 0.47
C PRO A 225 -2.12 23.77 -0.49
N SER A 226 -1.57 22.65 -0.02
CA SER A 226 -1.35 21.47 -0.85
C SER A 226 -2.66 20.84 -1.32
N ARG A 227 -3.66 20.73 -0.44
CA ARG A 227 -4.99 20.21 -0.81
C ARG A 227 -5.68 21.11 -1.83
N GLN A 228 -5.67 22.42 -1.60
CA GLN A 228 -6.27 23.38 -2.53
C GLN A 228 -5.59 23.34 -3.89
N GLU A 229 -4.26 23.33 -3.93
CA GLU A 229 -3.53 23.31 -5.18
C GLU A 229 -3.67 21.97 -5.93
N LEU A 230 -3.75 20.85 -5.21
CA LEU A 230 -4.05 19.54 -5.79
C LEU A 230 -5.42 19.56 -6.49
N MET A 231 -6.45 20.00 -5.78
CA MET A 231 -7.81 20.02 -6.33
C MET A 231 -7.92 20.98 -7.50
N ARG A 232 -7.33 22.17 -7.38
CA ARG A 232 -7.33 23.19 -8.44
C ARG A 232 -6.66 22.72 -9.74
N ARG A 233 -5.58 21.95 -9.63
CA ARG A 233 -4.82 21.48 -10.81
C ARG A 233 -5.41 20.22 -11.46
N TYR A 234 -5.95 19.30 -10.67
CA TYR A 234 -6.20 17.93 -11.12
C TYR A 234 -7.64 17.44 -10.96
N VAL A 235 -8.56 18.27 -10.48
CA VAL A 235 -9.99 17.92 -10.43
C VAL A 235 -10.77 18.88 -11.31
N ASP A 236 -11.55 18.30 -12.21
CA ASP A 236 -12.52 19.02 -13.02
C ASP A 236 -13.55 19.70 -12.10
N PRO A 237 -13.85 21.01 -12.26
CA PRO A 237 -14.92 21.68 -11.52
C PRO A 237 -16.27 20.95 -11.61
N ASP A 238 -16.52 20.23 -12.71
CA ASP A 238 -17.74 19.46 -12.95
C ASP A 238 -17.61 17.98 -12.54
N PHE A 239 -16.57 17.61 -11.77
CA PHE A 239 -16.32 16.23 -11.35
C PHE A 239 -17.49 15.67 -10.52
N ASP A 240 -18.16 14.65 -11.06
CA ASP A 240 -19.15 13.86 -10.34
C ASP A 240 -18.55 12.55 -9.80
N ALA A 241 -18.33 12.52 -8.49
CA ALA A 241 -17.85 11.33 -7.80
C ALA A 241 -18.78 10.12 -8.00
N ASN A 242 -20.10 10.31 -8.10
CA ASN A 242 -21.03 9.19 -8.29
C ASN A 242 -20.88 8.58 -9.68
N LEU A 243 -20.74 9.42 -10.71
CA LEU A 243 -20.48 8.96 -12.07
C LEU A 243 -19.14 8.23 -12.15
N CYS A 244 -18.09 8.79 -11.54
CA CYS A 244 -16.77 8.16 -11.45
C CYS A 244 -16.85 6.76 -10.81
N ILE A 245 -17.45 6.67 -9.63
CA ILE A 245 -17.66 5.38 -8.90
C ILE A 245 -18.50 4.40 -9.73
N LYS A 246 -19.48 4.88 -10.50
CA LYS A 246 -20.34 4.01 -11.31
C LYS A 246 -19.62 3.47 -12.56
N THR A 247 -18.71 4.23 -13.14
CA THR A 247 -18.14 3.97 -14.47
C THR A 247 -16.75 3.35 -14.43
N ASP A 248 -16.02 3.51 -13.33
CA ASP A 248 -14.67 2.97 -13.17
C ASP A 248 -14.64 1.86 -12.07
N PRO A 249 -14.27 0.62 -12.43
CA PRO A 249 -14.26 -0.50 -11.49
C PRO A 249 -13.21 -0.35 -10.38
N ASP A 250 -12.05 0.25 -10.65
CA ASP A 250 -11.00 0.46 -9.66
C ASP A 250 -11.44 1.51 -8.61
N TYR A 251 -12.11 2.58 -9.05
CA TYR A 251 -12.67 3.57 -8.12
C TYR A 251 -13.89 3.03 -7.36
N LYS A 252 -14.71 2.18 -7.99
CA LYS A 252 -15.77 1.46 -7.27
C LYS A 252 -15.23 0.61 -6.14
N MET A 253 -14.23 -0.23 -6.42
CA MET A 253 -13.60 -1.11 -5.41
C MET A 253 -12.96 -0.29 -4.29
N THR A 254 -12.33 0.84 -4.64
CA THR A 254 -11.74 1.78 -3.68
C THR A 254 -12.82 2.41 -2.79
N PHE A 255 -13.93 2.89 -3.37
CA PHE A 255 -15.05 3.50 -2.65
C PHE A 255 -15.72 2.50 -1.70
N ASP A 256 -15.98 1.28 -2.16
CA ASP A 256 -16.58 0.22 -1.33
C ASP A 256 -15.67 -0.09 -0.12
N GLY A 257 -14.36 -0.10 -0.34
CA GLY A 257 -13.35 -0.18 0.72
C GLY A 257 -13.42 0.98 1.71
N TYR A 258 -13.43 2.23 1.23
CA TYR A 258 -13.57 3.43 2.07
C TYR A 258 -14.86 3.40 2.89
N ALA A 259 -16.01 3.14 2.27
CA ALA A 259 -17.29 3.10 2.96
C ALA A 259 -17.32 2.04 4.08
N LYS A 260 -16.62 0.91 3.89
CA LYS A 260 -16.47 -0.14 4.91
C LYS A 260 -15.54 0.30 6.05
N PHE A 261 -14.33 0.76 5.75
CA PHE A 261 -13.33 1.04 6.78
C PHE A 261 -13.59 2.35 7.54
N LEU A 262 -14.05 3.39 6.86
CA LEU A 262 -14.39 4.68 7.48
C LEU A 262 -15.54 4.56 8.48
N LYS A 263 -16.49 3.64 8.24
CA LYS A 263 -17.57 3.36 9.20
C LYS A 263 -17.02 2.95 10.56
N LYS A 264 -15.86 2.28 10.62
CA LYS A 264 -15.19 1.93 11.87
C LYS A 264 -14.19 3.01 12.30
N ASP A 265 -13.45 3.65 11.39
CA ASP A 265 -12.53 4.74 11.76
C ASP A 265 -13.27 5.87 12.48
N LEU A 266 -14.40 6.29 11.92
CA LEU A 266 -15.15 7.45 12.39
C LEU A 266 -16.19 7.07 13.46
N ALA A 267 -16.10 5.87 14.03
CA ALA A 267 -17.06 5.37 15.02
C ALA A 267 -16.99 6.12 16.35
N TYR A 268 -15.91 6.87 16.56
CA TYR A 268 -15.66 7.70 17.74
C TYR A 268 -15.20 9.10 17.30
N GLY A 269 -15.28 10.07 18.22
CA GLY A 269 -14.80 11.43 17.97
C GLY A 269 -15.82 12.37 17.32
N PRO A 270 -15.38 13.57 16.88
CA PRO A 270 -16.27 14.67 16.49
C PRO A 270 -17.26 14.32 15.36
N ILE A 271 -16.82 13.55 14.36
CA ILE A 271 -17.67 13.15 13.24
C ILE A 271 -18.81 12.25 13.71
N ARG A 272 -18.54 11.27 14.57
CA ARG A 272 -19.59 10.47 15.22
C ARG A 272 -20.51 11.33 16.07
N ASN A 273 -19.93 12.14 16.94
CA ASN A 273 -20.67 12.92 17.94
C ASN A 273 -21.61 13.94 17.29
N SER A 274 -21.24 14.46 16.12
CA SER A 274 -22.09 15.37 15.33
C SER A 274 -23.24 14.67 14.58
N ALA A 275 -23.33 13.33 14.62
CA ALA A 275 -24.39 12.58 13.93
C ALA A 275 -25.52 12.21 14.89
N ILE A 276 -26.68 12.85 14.74
CA ILE A 276 -27.86 12.62 15.61
C ILE A 276 -28.50 11.23 15.48
N SER A 277 -28.11 10.42 14.49
CA SER A 277 -28.61 9.06 14.32
C SER A 277 -27.65 8.20 13.50
N GLY A 278 -27.80 6.87 13.59
CA GLY A 278 -27.01 5.92 12.80
C GLY A 278 -27.15 6.11 11.28
N LYS A 279 -28.32 6.53 10.80
CA LYS A 279 -28.56 6.84 9.38
C LYS A 279 -27.76 8.06 8.92
N LYS A 280 -27.79 9.15 9.70
CA LYS A 280 -27.01 10.37 9.39
C LYS A 280 -25.51 10.11 9.50
N TYR A 281 -25.09 9.29 10.45
CA TYR A 281 -23.69 8.85 10.55
C TYR A 281 -23.24 8.12 9.28
N LYS A 282 -24.03 7.14 8.80
CA LYS A 282 -23.71 6.42 7.55
C LYS A 282 -23.67 7.35 6.34
N ALA A 283 -24.57 8.33 6.26
CA ALA A 283 -24.57 9.34 5.20
C ALA A 283 -23.28 10.17 5.21
N LYS A 284 -22.87 10.69 6.38
CA LYS A 284 -21.60 11.42 6.53
C LYS A 284 -20.39 10.59 6.12
N VAL A 285 -20.32 9.32 6.55
CA VAL A 285 -19.25 8.40 6.14
C VAL A 285 -19.21 8.23 4.62
N HIS A 286 -20.37 8.09 3.95
CA HIS A 286 -20.43 7.99 2.50
C HIS A 286 -20.02 9.30 1.80
N GLU A 287 -20.41 10.46 2.33
CA GLU A 287 -19.98 11.77 1.82
C GLU A 287 -18.46 11.93 1.93
N THR A 288 -17.89 11.62 3.11
CA THR A 288 -16.43 11.60 3.31
C THR A 288 -15.74 10.67 2.30
N ALA A 289 -16.27 9.46 2.10
CA ALA A 289 -15.71 8.51 1.13
C ALA A 289 -15.74 9.06 -0.31
N LYS A 290 -16.78 9.79 -0.72
CA LYS A 290 -16.85 10.42 -2.05
C LYS A 290 -15.82 11.55 -2.19
N THR A 291 -15.64 12.38 -1.17
CA THR A 291 -14.61 13.43 -1.17
C THR A 291 -13.21 12.82 -1.23
N MET A 292 -12.98 11.70 -0.54
CA MET A 292 -11.73 10.94 -0.65
C MET A 292 -11.50 10.40 -2.06
N ILE A 293 -12.54 9.92 -2.77
CA ILE A 293 -12.42 9.53 -4.18
C ILE A 293 -11.99 10.72 -5.05
N ALA A 294 -12.61 11.89 -4.90
CA ALA A 294 -12.21 13.09 -5.66
C ALA A 294 -10.73 13.45 -5.44
N ARG A 295 -10.28 13.47 -4.18
CA ARG A 295 -8.87 13.74 -3.84
C ARG A 295 -7.93 12.63 -4.33
N GLY A 296 -8.37 11.37 -4.29
CA GLY A 296 -7.63 10.23 -4.79
C GLY A 296 -7.45 10.24 -6.30
N VAL A 297 -8.46 10.67 -7.06
CA VAL A 297 -8.35 10.95 -8.50
C VAL A 297 -7.29 12.01 -8.74
N ALA A 298 -7.42 13.16 -8.07
CA ALA A 298 -6.47 14.28 -8.18
C ALA A 298 -5.02 13.84 -7.90
N PHE A 299 -4.84 13.05 -6.83
CA PHE A 299 -3.52 12.57 -6.44
C PHE A 299 -2.95 11.52 -7.39
N ALA A 300 -3.81 10.69 -7.99
CA ALA A 300 -3.39 9.75 -9.03
C ALA A 300 -2.91 10.49 -10.29
N GLU A 301 -3.61 11.56 -10.71
CA GLU A 301 -3.19 12.40 -11.83
C GLU A 301 -1.88 13.13 -11.55
N LEU A 302 -1.73 13.74 -10.37
CA LEU A 302 -0.47 14.36 -9.95
C LEU A 302 0.71 13.38 -10.04
N ILE A 303 0.52 12.15 -9.56
CA ILE A 303 1.59 11.15 -9.61
C ILE A 303 1.86 10.72 -11.06
N ARG A 304 0.82 10.57 -11.90
CA ARG A 304 1.02 10.25 -13.31
C ARG A 304 1.81 11.34 -14.04
N GLU A 305 1.54 12.62 -13.76
CA GLU A 305 2.28 13.74 -14.34
C GLU A 305 3.74 13.79 -13.85
N LYS A 306 3.95 13.68 -12.53
CA LYS A 306 5.28 13.89 -11.94
C LYS A 306 6.20 12.68 -12.00
N LEU A 307 5.63 11.48 -12.05
CA LEU A 307 6.35 10.21 -11.97
C LEU A 307 5.92 9.25 -13.11
N PRO A 308 5.92 9.68 -14.39
CA PRO A 308 5.37 8.91 -15.50
C PRO A 308 6.14 7.60 -15.76
N GLU A 309 7.42 7.56 -15.39
CA GLU A 309 8.31 6.42 -15.59
C GLU A 309 8.38 5.50 -14.37
N HIS A 310 7.47 5.63 -13.40
CA HIS A 310 7.39 4.72 -12.25
C HIS A 310 6.35 3.63 -12.48
N VAL A 311 6.64 2.40 -12.06
CA VAL A 311 5.62 1.36 -11.92
C VAL A 311 4.68 1.76 -10.78
N ARG A 312 3.38 1.83 -11.08
CA ARG A 312 2.36 2.30 -10.14
C ARG A 312 1.90 1.15 -9.25
N LEU A 313 2.28 1.17 -7.98
CA LEU A 313 1.78 0.24 -6.96
C LEU A 313 0.55 0.83 -6.25
N SER A 314 -0.25 -0.02 -5.59
CA SER A 314 -1.41 0.42 -4.82
C SER A 314 -1.73 -0.53 -3.67
N ILE A 315 -2.09 0.03 -2.51
CA ILE A 315 -2.66 -0.73 -1.40
C ILE A 315 -4.13 -1.12 -1.59
N HIS A 316 -4.73 -0.75 -2.72
CA HIS A 316 -6.10 -1.11 -3.06
C HIS A 316 -6.11 -2.26 -4.09
N PRO A 317 -7.13 -3.13 -4.02
CA PRO A 317 -7.49 -4.00 -5.14
C PRO A 317 -7.66 -3.21 -6.45
N SER A 318 -7.22 -3.79 -7.57
CA SER A 318 -7.25 -3.18 -8.90
C SER A 318 -7.38 -4.25 -9.97
N THR A 319 -7.92 -3.85 -11.12
CA THR A 319 -7.90 -4.59 -12.39
C THR A 319 -6.50 -4.81 -12.96
N GLY A 320 -5.49 -4.05 -12.52
CA GLY A 320 -4.13 -4.10 -13.06
C GLY A 320 -3.87 -3.11 -14.21
N LEU A 321 -4.92 -2.46 -14.73
CA LEU A 321 -4.80 -1.56 -15.89
C LEU A 321 -4.21 -0.19 -15.56
N THR A 322 -4.34 0.25 -14.31
CA THR A 322 -3.86 1.57 -13.86
C THR A 322 -2.81 1.50 -12.76
N LYS A 323 -2.81 0.39 -12.00
CA LYS A 323 -1.95 0.16 -10.84
C LYS A 323 -1.86 -1.32 -10.53
N ILE A 324 -0.73 -1.74 -9.99
CA ILE A 324 -0.52 -3.09 -9.45
C ILE A 324 -0.92 -3.08 -7.98
N SER A 325 -1.89 -3.91 -7.60
CA SER A 325 -2.23 -4.10 -6.18
C SER A 325 -1.03 -4.65 -5.41
N MET A 326 -0.83 -4.21 -4.17
CA MET A 326 0.30 -4.56 -3.32
C MET A 326 -0.21 -4.66 -1.87
N PRO A 327 -0.78 -5.80 -1.47
CA PRO A 327 -1.09 -6.04 -0.07
C PRO A 327 0.21 -6.04 0.74
N LEU A 328 0.26 -5.20 1.77
CA LEU A 328 1.49 -4.88 2.49
C LEU A 328 1.79 -5.88 3.61
N ILE A 329 0.77 -6.50 4.19
CA ILE A 329 0.95 -7.53 5.21
C ILE A 329 0.65 -8.86 4.52
N PRO A 330 1.59 -9.81 4.44
CA PRO A 330 1.31 -11.11 3.86
C PRO A 330 0.14 -11.79 4.58
N GLN A 331 -0.85 -12.26 3.82
CA GLN A 331 -1.95 -13.11 4.29
C GLN A 331 -2.08 -14.25 3.28
N SER A 332 -2.24 -15.49 3.75
CA SER A 332 -2.30 -16.68 2.90
C SER A 332 -3.50 -16.66 1.94
N ASP A 333 -4.66 -16.20 2.43
CA ASP A 333 -5.94 -16.47 1.76
C ASP A 333 -6.77 -15.21 1.46
N THR A 334 -6.31 -14.03 1.84
CA THR A 334 -7.10 -12.80 1.72
C THR A 334 -6.26 -11.57 1.39
N PHE A 335 -6.90 -10.56 0.79
CA PHE A 335 -6.29 -9.25 0.68
C PHE A 335 -6.19 -8.62 2.07
N SER A 336 -4.96 -8.36 2.52
CA SER A 336 -4.71 -7.86 3.88
C SER A 336 -5.38 -6.52 4.16
N MET A 337 -5.79 -6.30 5.40
CA MET A 337 -6.04 -4.93 5.87
C MET A 337 -4.75 -4.12 5.79
N THR A 338 -4.85 -2.81 5.55
CA THR A 338 -3.66 -1.95 5.59
C THR A 338 -3.17 -1.77 7.03
N PRO A 339 -1.85 -1.66 7.25
CA PRO A 339 -1.25 -1.54 8.58
C PRO A 339 -1.91 -0.52 9.51
N TRP A 340 -2.26 0.64 8.94
CA TRP A 340 -2.85 1.76 9.68
C TRP A 340 -4.34 1.62 10.02
N HIS A 341 -4.97 0.53 9.60
CA HIS A 341 -6.38 0.23 9.87
C HIS A 341 -6.59 -1.05 10.68
N CYS A 342 -5.53 -1.68 11.19
CA CYS A 342 -5.63 -2.90 12.00
C CYS A 342 -4.55 -2.95 13.09
N ALA A 343 -4.63 -3.99 13.91
CA ALA A 343 -3.51 -4.51 14.68
C ALA A 343 -3.12 -5.90 14.13
N VAL A 344 -1.82 -6.21 14.16
CA VAL A 344 -1.32 -7.52 13.77
C VAL A 344 -1.33 -8.45 14.97
N ALA A 345 -1.73 -9.70 14.74
CA ALA A 345 -1.53 -10.82 15.64
C ALA A 345 -0.52 -11.82 15.05
N VAL A 346 0.23 -12.49 15.92
CA VAL A 346 1.16 -13.56 15.56
C VAL A 346 0.74 -14.83 16.29
N ASP A 347 0.51 -15.90 15.54
CA ASP A 347 0.19 -17.21 16.10
C ASP A 347 1.46 -17.98 16.53
N VAL A 348 1.29 -19.15 17.16
CA VAL A 348 2.44 -19.98 17.60
C VAL A 348 3.30 -20.50 16.45
N GLU A 349 2.75 -20.62 15.25
CA GLU A 349 3.45 -21.01 14.01
C GLU A 349 4.22 -19.83 13.38
N GLY A 350 4.02 -18.62 13.89
CA GLY A 350 4.68 -17.41 13.40
C GLY A 350 3.96 -16.76 12.21
N ASN A 351 2.73 -17.16 11.92
CA ASN A 351 1.93 -16.52 10.87
C ASN A 351 1.38 -15.18 11.39
N PHE A 352 1.44 -14.17 10.53
CA PHE A 352 0.87 -12.86 10.79
C PHE A 352 -0.60 -12.81 10.37
N ARG A 353 -1.47 -12.27 11.22
CA ARG A 353 -2.90 -12.07 10.91
C ARG A 353 -3.32 -10.64 11.17
N THR A 354 -4.00 -10.03 10.21
CA THR A 354 -4.56 -8.68 10.36
C THR A 354 -5.96 -8.73 10.96
N GLY A 355 -6.24 -7.87 11.94
CA GLY A 355 -7.57 -7.80 12.54
C GLY A 355 -7.74 -6.58 13.44
N HIS A 356 -8.94 -6.40 13.96
CA HIS A 356 -9.25 -5.31 14.88
C HIS A 356 -9.05 -5.76 16.32
N LEU A 357 -8.83 -4.82 17.25
CA LEU A 357 -8.46 -5.16 18.64
C LEU A 357 -9.36 -6.21 19.32
N PRO A 358 -10.71 -6.15 19.24
CA PRO A 358 -11.57 -7.12 19.90
C PRO A 358 -11.36 -8.57 19.43
N THR A 359 -10.86 -8.78 18.21
CA THR A 359 -10.58 -10.11 17.67
C THR A 359 -9.48 -10.83 18.47
N TRP A 360 -8.59 -10.07 19.12
CA TRP A 360 -7.38 -10.62 19.73
C TRP A 360 -7.43 -10.68 21.26
N ARG A 361 -8.23 -9.83 21.92
CA ARG A 361 -8.18 -9.60 23.37
C ARG A 361 -8.29 -10.85 24.24
N ASP A 362 -9.13 -11.80 23.83
CA ASP A 362 -9.45 -12.97 24.65
C ASP A 362 -8.42 -14.10 24.49
N THR A 363 -7.77 -14.18 23.33
CA THR A 363 -6.90 -15.32 22.95
C THR A 363 -5.42 -14.94 22.86
N HIS A 364 -5.12 -13.65 22.78
CA HIS A 364 -3.76 -13.14 22.62
C HIS A 364 -3.35 -12.27 23.82
N GLU A 365 -2.05 -12.08 23.98
CA GLU A 365 -1.46 -11.08 24.85
C GLU A 365 -0.94 -9.90 24.04
N LEU A 366 -1.00 -8.69 24.61
CA LEU A 366 -0.48 -7.49 23.98
C LEU A 366 1.02 -7.37 24.26
N VAL A 367 1.84 -7.48 23.21
CA VAL A 367 3.29 -7.31 23.28
C VAL A 367 3.63 -5.84 23.10
N HIS A 368 4.54 -5.34 23.94
CA HIS A 368 5.03 -3.97 23.89
C HIS A 368 6.47 -3.95 23.38
N ARG A 369 6.85 -2.88 22.67
CA ARG A 369 8.22 -2.60 22.26
C ARG A 369 8.53 -1.16 22.66
N ASN A 370 9.60 -0.95 23.41
CA ASN A 370 9.99 0.35 23.96
C ASN A 370 8.86 1.04 24.76
N GLY A 371 8.09 0.25 25.53
CA GLY A 371 6.96 0.75 26.33
C GLY A 371 5.69 1.05 25.53
N LEU A 372 5.69 0.89 24.21
CA LEU A 372 4.53 1.12 23.34
C LEU A 372 3.87 -0.20 22.93
N PRO A 373 2.52 -0.28 22.87
CA PRO A 373 1.81 -1.41 22.27
C PRO A 373 2.29 -1.67 20.83
N TYR A 374 2.64 -2.92 20.50
CA TYR A 374 3.30 -3.22 19.23
C TYR A 374 2.60 -4.30 18.39
N PHE A 375 2.11 -5.39 19.00
CA PHE A 375 1.30 -6.41 18.33
C PHE A 375 0.64 -7.34 19.34
N PHE A 376 -0.24 -8.22 18.87
CA PHE A 376 -0.79 -9.31 19.68
C PHE A 376 -0.04 -10.62 19.42
N ARG A 377 0.28 -11.37 20.47
CA ARG A 377 0.86 -12.72 20.35
C ARG A 377 -0.11 -13.74 20.92
N GLU A 378 -0.34 -14.85 20.21
CA GLU A 378 -1.18 -15.93 20.72
C GLU A 378 -0.66 -16.41 22.08
N ARG A 379 -1.55 -16.53 23.07
CA ARG A 379 -1.15 -16.96 24.41
C ARG A 379 -0.69 -18.42 24.35
N SER A 380 0.56 -18.65 24.72
CA SER A 380 1.13 -19.99 24.76
C SER A 380 2.21 -20.09 25.82
N THR A 381 2.28 -21.24 26.49
CA THR A 381 3.34 -21.55 27.46
C THR A 381 4.72 -21.62 26.81
N LEU A 382 4.79 -21.72 25.48
CA LEU A 382 6.04 -21.66 24.71
C LEU A 382 6.79 -20.33 24.88
N TYR A 383 6.08 -19.25 25.22
CA TYR A 383 6.66 -17.92 25.42
C TYR A 383 6.94 -17.60 26.90
N SER A 384 6.63 -18.50 27.82
CA SER A 384 6.85 -18.31 29.26
C SER A 384 8.16 -18.96 29.68
N TRP A 385 9.28 -18.24 29.59
CA TRP A 385 10.62 -18.77 29.88
C TRP A 385 11.07 -18.46 31.31
N ASP A 386 11.93 -19.31 31.87
CA ASP A 386 12.59 -19.05 33.16
C ASP A 386 13.64 -17.94 32.99
N ALA A 387 14.33 -17.97 31.84
CA ALA A 387 15.23 -16.91 31.41
C ALA A 387 14.47 -15.62 31.06
N LYS A 388 15.09 -14.48 31.33
CA LYS A 388 14.56 -13.16 30.96
C LYS A 388 14.84 -12.92 29.49
N VAL A 389 13.82 -13.08 28.65
CA VAL A 389 13.94 -12.99 27.20
C VAL A 389 12.82 -12.18 26.57
N ASP A 390 13.14 -11.53 25.45
CA ASP A 390 12.18 -10.95 24.52
C ASP A 390 12.16 -11.74 23.22
N PHE A 391 10.99 -11.79 22.58
CA PHE A 391 10.80 -12.51 21.32
C PHE A 391 10.50 -11.54 20.18
N GLU A 392 11.27 -11.63 19.11
CA GLU A 392 11.04 -10.92 17.86
C GLU A 392 10.66 -11.92 16.77
N HIS A 393 9.47 -11.76 16.20
CA HIS A 393 9.01 -12.55 15.05
C HIS A 393 9.50 -11.90 13.77
N VAL A 394 10.07 -12.70 12.86
CA VAL A 394 10.79 -12.19 11.68
C VAL A 394 9.92 -12.30 10.44
N TYR A 395 9.93 -11.25 9.61
CA TYR A 395 9.35 -11.31 8.26
C TYR A 395 9.93 -12.49 7.45
N GLY A 396 9.06 -13.25 6.78
CA GLY A 396 9.45 -14.46 6.05
C GLY A 396 9.74 -15.68 6.93
N GLY A 397 9.48 -15.59 8.24
CA GLY A 397 9.53 -16.70 9.17
C GLY A 397 10.73 -16.70 10.11
N GLY A 398 10.54 -17.40 11.23
CA GLY A 398 11.50 -17.54 12.31
C GLY A 398 11.31 -16.56 13.46
N ILE A 399 12.02 -16.87 14.54
CA ILE A 399 11.98 -16.11 15.79
C ILE A 399 13.40 -15.80 16.27
N VAL A 400 13.59 -14.57 16.76
CA VAL A 400 14.80 -14.17 17.47
C VAL A 400 14.47 -14.06 18.94
N VAL A 401 15.21 -14.78 19.76
CA VAL A 401 15.18 -14.70 21.21
C VAL A 401 16.30 -13.76 21.66
N HIS A 402 15.92 -12.65 22.26
CA HIS A 402 16.84 -11.64 22.78
C HIS A 402 17.04 -11.85 24.28
N ASN A 403 18.29 -11.90 24.72
CA ASN A 403 18.63 -11.87 26.13
C ASN A 403 18.35 -10.47 26.70
N VAL A 404 17.44 -10.38 27.68
CA VAL A 404 17.21 -9.17 28.48
C VAL A 404 17.52 -9.38 29.97
N GLY A 405 18.15 -10.52 30.30
CA GLY A 405 18.63 -10.87 31.64
C GLY A 405 20.02 -10.34 31.99
N GLY A 406 20.73 -9.75 31.03
CA GLY A 406 22.09 -9.22 31.20
C GLY A 406 23.18 -10.23 30.87
N ALA A 407 24.45 -9.82 31.04
CA ALA A 407 25.62 -10.57 30.55
C ALA A 407 25.80 -11.97 31.18
N GLU A 408 25.33 -12.16 32.41
CA GLU A 408 25.43 -13.45 33.13
C GLU A 408 24.49 -14.53 32.58
N GLN A 409 23.45 -14.14 31.82
CA GLN A 409 22.50 -15.08 31.22
C GLN A 409 23.06 -15.63 29.90
N THR A 410 23.82 -16.72 29.98
CA THR A 410 24.43 -17.40 28.82
C THR A 410 23.47 -18.43 28.20
N LYS A 411 23.82 -18.98 27.03
CA LYS A 411 23.02 -20.08 26.45
C LYS A 411 23.05 -21.34 27.32
N ALA A 412 24.17 -21.58 28.00
CA ALA A 412 24.34 -22.74 28.88
C ALA A 412 23.50 -22.63 30.16
N SER A 413 23.08 -21.42 30.56
CA SER A 413 22.21 -21.21 31.72
C SER A 413 20.72 -21.40 31.43
N LEU A 414 20.33 -21.65 30.17
CA LEU A 414 18.92 -21.93 29.83
C LEU A 414 18.48 -23.25 30.47
N SER A 415 17.33 -23.23 31.14
CA SER A 415 16.77 -24.42 31.77
C SER A 415 16.40 -25.48 30.73
N VAL A 416 16.29 -26.76 31.15
CA VAL A 416 15.82 -27.84 30.27
C VAL A 416 14.41 -27.54 29.73
N SER A 417 13.58 -26.82 30.52
CA SER A 417 12.26 -26.38 30.10
C SER A 417 12.35 -25.38 28.94
N ASP A 418 13.19 -24.35 29.07
CA ASP A 418 13.39 -23.32 28.05
C ASP A 418 14.02 -23.90 26.79
N GLN A 419 14.99 -24.82 26.91
CA GLN A 419 15.55 -25.53 25.77
C GLN A 419 14.50 -26.31 24.97
N LYS A 420 13.55 -26.97 25.67
CA LYS A 420 12.42 -27.67 25.01
C LYS A 420 11.47 -26.70 24.33
N LYS A 421 11.12 -25.57 24.98
CA LYS A 421 10.27 -24.52 24.36
C LYS A 421 10.94 -23.94 23.12
N ALA A 422 12.24 -23.66 23.19
CA ALA A 422 13.04 -23.19 22.07
C ALA A 422 13.04 -24.18 20.90
N ALA A 423 13.22 -25.48 21.18
CA ALA A 423 13.15 -26.53 20.16
C ALA A 423 11.75 -26.60 19.51
N SER A 424 10.68 -26.52 20.30
CA SER A 424 9.31 -26.48 19.78
C SER A 424 9.06 -25.26 18.89
N LEU A 425 9.48 -24.07 19.33
CA LEU A 425 9.37 -22.85 18.53
C LEU A 425 10.20 -22.92 17.24
N ALA A 426 11.37 -23.56 17.26
CA ALA A 426 12.18 -23.78 16.07
C ALA A 426 11.48 -24.69 15.05
N VAL A 427 10.79 -25.73 15.52
CA VAL A 427 9.99 -26.63 14.67
C VAL A 427 8.78 -25.88 14.09
N LEU A 428 8.06 -25.12 14.91
CA LEU A 428 6.84 -24.41 14.48
C LEU A 428 7.15 -23.24 13.53
N GLN A 429 8.17 -22.43 13.82
CA GLN A 429 8.47 -21.20 13.06
C GLN A 429 9.63 -21.37 12.08
N GLY A 430 10.15 -22.59 11.92
CA GLY A 430 11.20 -22.97 10.97
C GLY A 430 12.63 -22.59 11.37
N ARG A 431 12.85 -21.50 12.11
CA ARG A 431 14.18 -21.14 12.63
C ARG A 431 14.10 -20.37 13.94
N ILE A 432 15.11 -20.58 14.80
CA ILE A 432 15.33 -19.80 16.01
C ILE A 432 16.74 -19.23 16.03
N LEU A 433 16.87 -17.95 16.36
CA LEU A 433 18.15 -17.28 16.56
C LEU A 433 18.22 -16.73 17.97
N PHE A 434 19.40 -16.81 18.59
CA PHE A 434 19.63 -16.25 19.92
C PHE A 434 20.55 -15.05 19.81
N ARG A 435 20.15 -13.91 20.38
CA ARG A 435 20.93 -12.66 20.42
C ARG A 435 21.17 -12.21 21.86
N GLY A 436 22.37 -11.68 22.12
CA GLY A 436 22.75 -11.16 23.44
C GLY A 436 23.06 -12.21 24.51
N PHE A 437 23.01 -13.50 24.18
CA PHE A 437 23.52 -14.57 25.04
C PHE A 437 25.01 -14.74 24.74
N VAL A 438 25.86 -14.27 25.66
CA VAL A 438 27.33 -14.38 25.59
C VAL A 438 27.77 -15.80 25.93
#